data_AF-A0A6B0ZP33-F1
#
_entry.id   AF-A0A6B0ZP33-F1
#
_cell.length_a   1.000
_cell.length_b   1.000
_cell.length_c   1.000
_cell.angle_alpha   90.00
_cell.angle_beta   90.00
_cell.angle_gamma   90.00
#
_symmetry.space_group_name_H-M   'P 1'
#
loop_
_entity.id
_entity.type
_entity.pdbx_description
1 polymer ?
#
loop_
_entity_poly.entity_id
_entity_poly.type
_entity_poly.pdbx_seq_one_letter_code
_entity_poly.pdbx_strand_id
1 'polypeptide(L)'
;MVAPGCDTAPTPAQEPALNAMHAADYNPAQQEVVSLLGAPKGDRPTFDAGLRDELRNLLEERLEPLVSTIDSDRFDDDVLYLSKYMLTQALGCERKFMAELAEPFQWSIPTARGTVTHKAIELSVHWRGEASPLELVDEAMARLENADKSIADYLERCEETERAELRAEVGAAMTQFLECFPPLKPVWRPTTDSPIRAELHGGLIVLSGKPDLTLGQPEGTMAGKVIIDFKTGRFSPAHREDLRFYALLEALRILPPRLLATYYLDQGRFHPEEVTRDLLLSAAERVIDGAHRYVELASRHREPTVAPGPACRWCPVQLDCDEGTAYLEGSPEDRLEDW
;
A
#
# COMPACT_ATOMS: atom_id res chain seq x y z
N MET A 1 35.00 59.62 40.72
CA MET A 1 34.46 59.99 39.40
C MET A 1 35.00 59.04 38.35
N VAL A 2 34.11 58.12 37.93
CA VAL A 2 34.00 57.36 36.67
C VAL A 2 35.27 56.83 35.98
N ALA A 3 35.44 55.51 36.05
CA ALA A 3 36.26 54.66 35.19
C ALA A 3 35.49 54.26 33.91
N PRO A 4 36.14 53.77 32.84
CA PRO A 4 35.59 53.68 31.49
C PRO A 4 34.57 52.55 31.31
N GLY A 5 33.61 52.80 30.41
CA GLY A 5 32.49 51.92 30.11
C GLY A 5 32.90 50.60 29.46
N CYS A 6 32.31 49.51 29.95
CA CYS A 6 32.15 48.27 29.21
C CYS A 6 31.02 48.46 28.19
N ASP A 7 31.38 48.61 26.91
CA ASP A 7 30.45 48.40 25.80
C ASP A 7 30.23 46.88 25.64
N THR A 8 29.17 46.35 26.25
CA THR A 8 28.63 45.03 25.89
C THR A 8 27.46 45.24 24.95
N ALA A 9 27.75 45.50 23.67
CA ALA A 9 26.76 45.33 22.64
C ALA A 9 26.36 43.84 22.58
N PRO A 10 25.06 43.49 22.59
CA PRO A 10 24.65 42.12 22.39
C PRO A 10 25.02 41.71 20.96
N THR A 11 25.85 40.67 20.85
CA THR A 11 26.06 39.95 19.59
C THR A 11 24.69 39.62 18.99
N PRO A 12 24.41 39.95 17.72
CA PRO A 12 23.18 39.50 17.09
C PRO A 12 23.19 37.98 17.17
N ALA A 13 22.19 37.41 17.84
CA ALA A 13 21.96 35.98 17.78
C ALA A 13 21.88 35.61 16.30
N GLN A 14 22.81 34.77 15.84
CA GLN A 14 22.67 34.11 14.55
C GLN A 14 21.37 33.31 14.65
N GLU A 15 20.32 33.82 14.01
CA GLU A 15 19.14 33.04 13.71
C GLU A 15 19.64 31.73 13.08
N PRO A 16 19.23 30.55 13.58
CA PRO A 16 19.56 29.31 12.90
C PRO A 16 18.98 29.45 11.50
N ALA A 17 19.86 29.52 10.51
CA ALA A 17 19.49 29.53 9.11
C ALA A 17 18.52 28.37 8.93
N LEU A 18 17.27 28.70 8.60
CA LEU A 18 16.31 27.76 8.07
C LEU A 18 17.05 27.02 6.95
N ASN A 19 17.45 25.78 7.21
CA ASN A 19 17.95 24.88 6.20
C ASN A 19 16.82 24.69 5.20
N ALA A 20 16.78 25.58 4.20
CA ALA A 20 16.35 25.24 2.87
C ALA A 20 17.29 24.10 2.44
N MET A 21 16.93 22.86 2.73
CA MET A 21 17.49 21.72 2.03
C MET A 21 17.30 22.03 0.55
N HIS A 22 18.42 22.35 -0.08
CA HIS A 22 18.49 22.87 -1.42
C HIS A 22 17.81 21.90 -2.38
N ALA A 23 17.12 22.46 -3.38
CA ALA A 23 16.56 21.73 -4.51
C ALA A 23 17.64 21.16 -5.47
N ALA A 24 18.85 20.87 -4.99
CA ALA A 24 20.03 20.35 -5.69
C ALA A 24 20.88 19.62 -4.62
N ASP A 25 21.22 18.34 -4.67
CA ASP A 25 21.38 17.38 -5.77
C ASP A 25 20.80 16.03 -5.32
N TYR A 26 19.83 15.48 -6.05
CA TYR A 26 19.42 14.10 -5.84
C TYR A 26 20.60 13.18 -6.20
N ASN A 27 20.82 12.13 -5.41
CA ASN A 27 21.71 11.06 -5.87
C ASN A 27 21.10 10.35 -7.11
N PRO A 28 21.86 9.54 -7.86
CA PRO A 28 21.36 8.91 -9.08
C PRO A 28 20.07 8.10 -8.91
N ALA A 29 19.92 7.36 -7.80
CA ALA A 29 18.73 6.56 -7.52
C ALA A 29 17.50 7.46 -7.26
N GLN A 30 17.67 8.49 -6.43
CA GLN A 30 16.63 9.48 -6.17
C GLN A 30 16.24 10.24 -7.44
N GLN A 31 17.20 10.60 -8.28
CA GLN A 31 16.96 11.30 -9.54
C GLN A 31 16.19 10.42 -10.54
N GLU A 32 16.43 9.12 -10.58
CA GLU A 32 15.63 8.17 -11.38
C GLU A 32 14.16 8.21 -10.96
N VAL A 33 13.88 8.11 -9.65
CA VAL A 33 12.50 8.21 -9.11
C VAL A 33 11.87 9.56 -9.45
N VAL A 34 12.57 10.67 -9.25
CA VAL A 34 12.04 12.01 -9.56
C VAL A 34 11.73 12.16 -11.04
N SER A 35 12.56 11.59 -11.92
CA SER A 35 12.35 11.64 -13.36
C SER A 35 11.09 10.87 -13.77
N LEU A 36 10.84 9.71 -13.15
CA LEU A 36 9.63 8.90 -13.38
C LEU A 36 8.37 9.52 -12.75
N LEU A 37 8.51 10.17 -11.60
CA LEU A 37 7.44 10.94 -10.97
C LEU A 37 7.15 12.25 -11.70
N GLY A 38 8.06 12.79 -12.50
CA GLY A 38 7.88 14.05 -13.21
C GLY A 38 6.88 13.93 -14.36
N ALA A 39 5.91 14.85 -14.44
CA ALA A 39 5.14 15.09 -15.66
C ALA A 39 4.77 16.58 -15.77
N PRO A 40 5.31 17.30 -16.78
CA PRO A 40 4.85 18.63 -17.15
C PRO A 40 3.34 18.63 -17.39
N LYS A 41 2.67 19.77 -17.16
CA LYS A 41 1.21 19.86 -17.33
C LYS A 41 0.73 19.47 -18.73
N GLY A 42 1.51 19.80 -19.77
CA GLY A 42 1.17 19.47 -21.16
C GLY A 42 1.17 17.98 -21.48
N ASP A 43 1.87 17.16 -20.68
CA ASP A 43 2.03 15.72 -20.93
C ASP A 43 1.09 14.87 -20.07
N ARG A 44 0.27 15.52 -19.23
CA ARG A 44 -0.65 14.82 -18.34
C ARG A 44 -1.90 14.36 -19.10
N PRO A 45 -2.36 13.12 -18.89
CA PRO A 45 -3.57 12.65 -19.54
C PRO A 45 -4.79 13.43 -19.05
N THR A 46 -5.75 13.60 -19.95
CA THR A 46 -7.09 14.07 -19.62
C THR A 46 -8.06 12.92 -19.75
N PHE A 47 -9.04 12.86 -18.87
CA PHE A 47 -10.09 11.85 -18.89
C PHE A 47 -11.44 12.49 -19.20
N ASP A 48 -12.33 11.73 -19.83
CA ASP A 48 -13.69 12.17 -20.08
C ASP A 48 -14.43 12.44 -18.77
N ALA A 49 -15.23 13.50 -18.72
CA ALA A 49 -15.95 13.90 -17.52
C ALA A 49 -17.01 12.87 -17.08
N GLY A 50 -17.53 12.06 -18.01
CA GLY A 50 -18.50 10.99 -17.76
C GLY A 50 -17.87 9.65 -17.36
N LEU A 51 -16.55 9.50 -17.42
CA LEU A 51 -15.88 8.22 -17.10
C LEU A 51 -16.17 7.74 -15.68
N ARG A 52 -16.28 8.68 -14.72
CA ARG A 52 -16.65 8.36 -13.34
C ARG A 52 -18.02 7.69 -13.25
N ASP A 53 -19.01 8.27 -13.93
CA ASP A 53 -20.38 7.76 -13.94
C ASP A 53 -20.46 6.45 -14.72
N GLU A 54 -19.69 6.31 -15.81
CA GLU A 54 -19.57 5.07 -16.56
C GLU A 54 -19.06 3.92 -15.67
N LEU A 55 -17.94 4.11 -14.98
CA LEU A 55 -17.35 3.09 -14.08
C LEU A 55 -18.29 2.74 -12.93
N ARG A 56 -18.97 3.75 -12.37
CA ARG A 56 -19.96 3.53 -11.32
C ARG A 56 -21.14 2.71 -11.83
N ASN A 57 -21.75 3.10 -12.95
CA ASN A 57 -22.90 2.39 -13.50
C ASN A 57 -22.57 0.94 -13.84
N LEU A 58 -21.37 0.67 -14.38
CA LEU A 58 -20.90 -0.69 -14.62
C LEU A 58 -20.87 -1.52 -13.33
N LEU A 59 -20.30 -0.97 -12.26
CA LEU A 59 -20.23 -1.66 -10.97
C LEU A 59 -21.61 -1.87 -10.35
N GLU A 60 -22.46 -0.85 -10.35
CA GLU A 60 -23.84 -0.94 -9.81
C GLU A 60 -24.63 -2.00 -10.60
N GLU A 61 -24.64 -1.95 -11.93
CA GLU A 61 -25.38 -2.93 -12.74
C GLU A 61 -24.92 -4.37 -12.49
N ARG A 62 -23.61 -4.59 -12.43
CA ARG A 62 -23.03 -5.94 -12.40
C ARG A 62 -22.93 -6.53 -11.00
N LEU A 63 -23.01 -5.70 -9.96
CA LEU A 63 -23.03 -6.13 -8.56
C LEU A 63 -24.44 -6.17 -7.96
N GLU A 64 -25.45 -5.59 -8.61
CA GLU A 64 -26.87 -5.67 -8.19
C GLU A 64 -27.31 -7.10 -7.85
N PRO A 65 -26.96 -8.18 -8.61
CA PRO A 65 -27.38 -9.53 -8.27
C PRO A 65 -26.91 -10.03 -6.90
N LEU A 66 -25.84 -9.44 -6.35
CA LEU A 66 -25.30 -9.80 -5.04
C LEU A 66 -26.10 -9.17 -3.89
N VAL A 67 -26.82 -8.07 -4.13
CA VAL A 67 -27.52 -7.30 -3.09
C VAL A 67 -28.46 -8.17 -2.26
N SER A 68 -29.23 -9.05 -2.90
CA SER A 68 -30.17 -9.94 -2.19
C SER A 68 -29.50 -11.09 -1.41
N THR A 69 -28.18 -11.25 -1.54
CA THR A 69 -27.40 -12.33 -0.90
C THR A 69 -26.55 -11.83 0.26
N ILE A 70 -26.52 -10.51 0.48
CA ILE A 70 -25.82 -9.88 1.59
C ILE A 70 -26.74 -9.96 2.82
N ASP A 71 -26.31 -10.71 3.82
CA ASP A 71 -27.01 -10.91 5.08
C ASP A 71 -26.02 -11.03 6.24
N SER A 72 -26.53 -10.83 7.46
CA SER A 72 -25.78 -10.87 8.71
C SER A 72 -25.21 -12.25 9.06
N ASP A 73 -25.69 -13.33 8.42
CA ASP A 73 -25.15 -14.67 8.64
C ASP A 73 -23.79 -14.83 7.96
N ARG A 74 -23.49 -13.99 6.96
CA ARG A 74 -22.30 -14.09 6.10
C ARG A 74 -21.40 -12.87 6.15
N PHE A 75 -21.98 -11.69 6.37
CA PHE A 75 -21.27 -10.42 6.32
C PHE A 75 -21.62 -9.56 7.53
N ASP A 76 -20.59 -8.97 8.13
CA ASP A 76 -20.77 -8.07 9.27
C ASP A 76 -21.62 -6.85 8.86
N ASP A 77 -22.54 -6.46 9.74
CA ASP A 77 -23.45 -5.31 9.57
C ASP A 77 -24.31 -5.30 8.29
N ASP A 78 -24.56 -6.47 7.68
CA ASP A 78 -25.24 -6.58 6.37
C ASP A 78 -24.51 -5.81 5.24
N VAL A 79 -23.17 -5.74 5.31
CA VAL A 79 -22.34 -5.04 4.32
C VAL A 79 -21.24 -5.93 3.74
N LEU A 80 -21.21 -6.01 2.41
CA LEU A 80 -20.13 -6.65 1.67
C LEU A 80 -18.93 -5.70 1.55
N TYR A 81 -17.92 -5.90 2.41
CA TYR A 81 -16.66 -5.18 2.35
C TYR A 81 -15.68 -5.83 1.36
N LEU A 82 -15.32 -5.09 0.31
CA LEU A 82 -14.36 -5.51 -0.71
C LEU A 82 -13.04 -4.74 -0.55
N SER A 83 -11.94 -5.48 -0.36
CA SER A 83 -10.57 -4.96 -0.22
C SER A 83 -9.63 -5.58 -1.25
N LYS A 84 -8.47 -4.94 -1.49
CA LYS A 84 -7.44 -5.50 -2.38
C LYS A 84 -7.01 -6.91 -1.99
N TYR A 85 -6.87 -7.16 -0.68
CA TYR A 85 -6.49 -8.47 -0.15
C TYR A 85 -7.52 -9.53 -0.52
N MET A 86 -8.79 -9.25 -0.21
CA MET A 86 -9.86 -10.21 -0.50
C MET A 86 -9.97 -10.49 -2.00
N LEU A 87 -9.94 -9.46 -2.85
CA LEU A 87 -10.00 -9.64 -4.31
C LEU A 87 -8.84 -10.50 -4.82
N THR A 88 -7.63 -10.26 -4.30
CA THR A 88 -6.45 -11.05 -4.65
C THR A 88 -6.58 -12.50 -4.20
N GLN A 89 -7.13 -12.78 -3.01
CA GLN A 89 -7.31 -14.15 -2.53
C GLN A 89 -8.46 -14.87 -3.26
N ALA A 90 -9.62 -14.24 -3.44
CA ALA A 90 -10.80 -14.81 -4.11
C ALA A 90 -10.53 -15.14 -5.59
N LEU A 91 -9.63 -14.40 -6.24
CA LEU A 91 -9.22 -14.64 -7.63
C LEU A 91 -7.94 -15.48 -7.75
N GLY A 92 -7.36 -15.88 -6.62
CA GLY A 92 -6.16 -16.73 -6.54
C GLY A 92 -6.54 -18.19 -6.27
N CYS A 93 -5.99 -18.76 -5.21
CA CYS A 93 -6.34 -20.10 -4.74
C CYS A 93 -7.42 -20.00 -3.67
N GLU A 94 -8.64 -20.38 -4.03
CA GLU A 94 -9.81 -20.24 -3.16
C GLU A 94 -9.75 -21.19 -1.97
N ARG A 95 -9.17 -22.38 -2.14
CA ARG A 95 -8.92 -23.30 -1.00
C ARG A 95 -8.01 -22.67 0.05
N LYS A 96 -6.93 -21.99 -0.39
CA LYS A 96 -6.05 -21.24 0.52
C LYS A 96 -6.82 -20.10 1.19
N PHE A 97 -7.58 -19.33 0.41
CA PHE A 97 -8.36 -18.21 0.93
C PHE A 97 -9.34 -18.65 2.03
N MET A 98 -10.11 -19.71 1.79
CA MET A 98 -11.07 -20.23 2.76
C MET A 98 -10.38 -20.78 4.03
N ALA A 99 -9.20 -21.38 3.90
CA ALA A 99 -8.41 -21.82 5.05
C ALA A 99 -7.93 -20.61 5.89
N GLU A 100 -7.43 -19.56 5.24
CA GLU A 100 -7.00 -18.33 5.92
C GLU A 100 -8.16 -17.57 6.59
N LEU A 101 -9.37 -17.62 6.03
CA LEU A 101 -10.56 -17.05 6.68
C LEU A 101 -11.01 -17.85 7.91
N ALA A 102 -10.76 -19.16 7.92
CA ALA A 102 -11.13 -20.03 9.04
C ALA A 102 -10.15 -19.93 10.22
N GLU A 103 -8.91 -19.52 9.96
CA GLU A 103 -7.87 -19.37 10.98
C GLU A 103 -7.76 -17.92 11.49
N PRO A 104 -7.64 -17.71 12.81
CA PRO A 104 -7.31 -16.39 13.33
C PRO A 104 -5.96 -15.92 12.78
N PHE A 105 -5.90 -14.67 12.31
CA PHE A 105 -4.65 -14.05 11.88
C PHE A 105 -3.62 -14.05 13.02
N GLN A 106 -2.39 -14.41 12.69
CA GLN A 106 -1.26 -14.41 13.63
C GLN A 106 -0.14 -13.52 13.12
N TRP A 107 0.38 -12.69 14.02
CA TRP A 107 1.55 -11.87 13.75
C TRP A 107 2.82 -12.73 13.73
N SER A 108 3.74 -12.32 12.87
CA SER A 108 5.09 -12.87 12.75
C SER A 108 6.03 -11.72 12.45
N ILE A 109 7.34 -11.92 12.62
CA ILE A 109 8.35 -10.90 12.28
C ILE A 109 8.16 -10.39 10.84
N PRO A 110 7.96 -11.24 9.80
CA PRO A 110 7.71 -10.77 8.44
C PRO A 110 6.47 -9.89 8.26
N THR A 111 5.35 -10.23 8.91
CA THR A 111 4.10 -9.44 8.79
C THR A 111 4.18 -8.14 9.58
N ALA A 112 4.80 -8.18 10.77
CA ALA A 112 5.06 -7.00 11.57
C ALA A 112 6.03 -6.04 10.86
N ARG A 113 7.09 -6.56 10.22
CA ARG A 113 8.06 -5.77 9.46
C ARG A 113 7.39 -4.85 8.45
N GLY A 114 6.51 -5.39 7.60
CA GLY A 114 5.78 -4.59 6.62
C GLY A 114 5.01 -3.43 7.26
N THR A 115 4.29 -3.72 8.34
CA THR A 115 3.47 -2.73 9.05
C THR A 115 4.31 -1.65 9.72
N VAL A 116 5.39 -2.04 10.41
CA VAL A 116 6.30 -1.09 11.08
C VAL A 116 7.05 -0.25 10.04
N THR A 117 7.51 -0.85 8.93
CA THR A 117 8.16 -0.09 7.83
C THR A 117 7.20 0.94 7.24
N HIS A 118 5.97 0.57 6.93
CA HIS A 118 4.98 1.53 6.40
C HIS A 118 4.72 2.67 7.38
N LYS A 119 4.61 2.37 8.68
CA LYS A 119 4.44 3.40 9.71
C LYS A 119 5.67 4.31 9.83
N ALA A 120 6.88 3.77 9.74
CA ALA A 120 8.11 4.56 9.76
C ALA A 120 8.23 5.46 8.51
N ILE A 121 7.82 4.97 7.34
CA ILE A 121 7.73 5.79 6.12
C ILE A 121 6.71 6.92 6.29
N GLU A 122 5.51 6.61 6.80
CA GLU A 122 4.47 7.60 7.10
C GLU A 122 5.01 8.73 7.99
N LEU A 123 5.68 8.36 9.08
CA LEU A 123 6.32 9.31 9.98
C LEU A 123 7.39 10.13 9.25
N SER A 124 8.25 9.50 8.46
CA SER A 124 9.34 10.18 7.74
C SER A 124 8.84 11.25 6.78
N VAL A 125 7.69 11.04 6.13
CA VAL A 125 7.11 11.99 5.16
C VAL A 125 6.64 13.28 5.85
N HIS A 126 6.22 13.18 7.11
CA HIS A 126 5.67 14.31 7.88
C HIS A 126 6.58 14.77 9.03
N TRP A 127 7.75 14.16 9.18
CA TRP A 127 8.69 14.48 10.24
C TRP A 127 9.27 15.89 10.08
N ARG A 128 9.51 16.56 11.21
CA ARG A 128 10.16 17.87 11.22
C ARG A 128 11.63 17.71 11.57
N GLY A 129 12.51 18.17 10.67
CA GLY A 129 13.96 18.07 10.85
C GLY A 129 14.50 16.73 10.34
N GLU A 130 15.75 16.44 10.71
CA GLU A 130 16.43 15.19 10.37
C GLU A 130 16.17 14.16 11.47
N ALA A 131 15.80 12.94 11.08
CA ALA A 131 15.73 11.78 11.96
C ALA A 131 16.51 10.63 11.33
N SER A 132 17.25 9.90 12.16
CA SER A 132 17.90 8.68 11.73
C SER A 132 16.87 7.59 11.40
N PRO A 133 17.20 6.62 10.54
CA PRO A 133 16.31 5.50 10.23
C PRO A 133 15.78 4.81 11.48
N LEU A 134 16.65 4.56 12.47
CA LEU A 134 16.30 3.85 13.69
C LEU A 134 15.41 4.65 14.63
N GLU A 135 15.56 5.98 14.71
CA GLU A 135 14.63 6.82 15.48
C GLU A 135 13.21 6.76 14.90
N LEU A 136 13.08 6.73 13.57
CA LEU A 136 11.78 6.57 12.90
C LEU A 136 11.17 5.19 13.16
N VAL A 137 12.00 4.14 13.20
CA VAL A 137 11.55 2.78 13.56
C VAL A 137 11.08 2.73 15.00
N ASP A 138 11.86 3.28 15.93
CA ASP A 138 11.52 3.27 17.36
C ASP A 138 10.20 4.02 17.62
N GLU A 139 10.02 5.20 17.00
CA GLU A 139 8.75 5.93 17.09
C GLU A 139 7.60 5.18 16.41
N ALA A 140 7.82 4.53 15.26
CA ALA A 140 6.80 3.73 14.58
C ALA A 140 6.32 2.56 15.47
N MET A 141 7.24 1.82 16.09
CA MET A 141 6.91 0.74 17.02
C MET A 141 6.14 1.27 18.23
N ALA A 142 6.61 2.36 18.85
CA ALA A 142 5.94 2.98 19.99
C ALA A 142 4.50 3.45 19.66
N ARG A 143 4.28 3.95 18.44
CA ARG A 143 2.93 4.33 17.97
C ARG A 143 2.04 3.12 17.76
N LEU A 144 2.58 2.04 17.20
CA LEU A 144 1.83 0.81 16.91
C LEU A 144 1.46 0.04 18.19
N GLU A 145 2.29 0.10 19.23
CA GLU A 145 1.97 -0.41 20.58
C GLU A 145 0.73 0.26 21.19
N ASN A 146 0.35 1.46 20.71
CA ASN A 146 -0.82 2.20 21.15
C ASN A 146 -1.94 2.26 20.09
N ALA A 147 -1.83 1.47 19.01
CA ALA A 147 -2.73 1.50 17.86
C ALA A 147 -3.78 0.38 17.90
N ASP A 148 -4.07 -0.23 16.74
CA ASP A 148 -4.96 -1.39 16.62
C ASP A 148 -4.53 -2.49 17.60
N LYS A 149 -5.53 -3.10 18.26
CA LYS A 149 -5.29 -4.05 19.34
C LYS A 149 -4.46 -5.25 18.89
N SER A 150 -4.58 -5.69 17.64
CA SER A 150 -3.90 -6.90 17.17
C SER A 150 -2.38 -6.72 17.12
N ILE A 151 -1.88 -5.64 16.52
CA ILE A 151 -0.43 -5.38 16.43
C ILE A 151 0.14 -4.90 17.77
N ALA A 152 -0.65 -4.14 18.54
CA ALA A 152 -0.27 -3.70 19.87
C ALA A 152 0.03 -4.90 20.78
N ASP A 153 -0.89 -5.86 20.84
CA ASP A 153 -0.74 -7.11 21.61
C ASP A 153 0.50 -7.92 21.17
N TYR A 154 0.80 -7.95 19.87
CA TYR A 154 2.00 -8.63 19.35
C TYR A 154 3.28 -7.93 19.80
N LEU A 155 3.39 -6.61 19.59
CA LEU A 155 4.58 -5.84 19.95
C LEU A 155 4.84 -5.80 21.46
N GLU A 156 3.79 -5.83 22.28
CA GLU A 156 3.89 -5.91 23.75
C GLU A 156 4.40 -7.28 24.23
N ARG A 157 4.02 -8.37 23.56
CA ARG A 157 4.38 -9.74 23.94
C ARG A 157 5.64 -10.28 23.24
N CYS A 158 6.11 -9.58 22.21
CA CYS A 158 7.30 -9.90 21.43
C CYS A 158 8.52 -10.02 22.35
N GLU A 159 9.27 -11.12 22.23
CA GLU A 159 10.50 -11.29 23.02
C GLU A 159 11.53 -10.23 22.63
N GLU A 160 12.43 -9.86 23.54
CA GLU A 160 13.45 -8.83 23.28
C GLU A 160 14.32 -9.17 22.05
N THR A 161 14.56 -10.46 21.80
CA THR A 161 15.26 -10.97 20.62
C THR A 161 14.47 -10.73 19.33
N GLU A 162 13.20 -11.10 19.30
CA GLU A 162 12.31 -10.86 18.15
C GLU A 162 12.13 -9.36 17.89
N ARG A 163 12.04 -8.56 18.96
CA ARG A 163 11.97 -7.09 18.89
C ARG A 163 13.24 -6.51 18.29
N ALA A 164 14.41 -6.99 18.70
CA ALA A 164 15.68 -6.57 18.14
C ALA A 164 15.84 -6.95 16.66
N GLU A 165 15.40 -8.16 16.28
CA GLU A 165 15.39 -8.63 14.89
C GLU A 165 14.46 -7.77 14.02
N LEU A 166 13.22 -7.56 14.45
CA LEU A 166 12.26 -6.69 13.78
C LEU A 166 12.81 -5.27 13.60
N ARG A 167 13.39 -4.70 14.65
CA ARG A 167 14.00 -3.36 14.61
C ARG A 167 15.15 -3.29 13.62
N ALA A 168 16.01 -4.32 13.57
CA ALA A 168 17.13 -4.37 12.63
C ALA A 168 16.65 -4.48 11.17
N GLU A 169 15.68 -5.35 10.89
CA GLU A 169 15.12 -5.53 9.55
C GLU A 169 14.42 -4.26 9.03
N VAL A 170 13.59 -3.64 9.87
CA VAL A 170 12.92 -2.39 9.52
C VAL A 170 13.94 -1.26 9.38
N GLY A 171 14.96 -1.20 10.23
CA GLY A 171 16.03 -0.20 10.15
C GLY A 171 16.80 -0.28 8.82
N ALA A 172 17.08 -1.49 8.33
CA ALA A 172 17.69 -1.71 7.03
C ALA A 172 16.78 -1.21 5.89
N ALA A 173 15.49 -1.56 5.93
CA ALA A 173 14.51 -1.11 4.94
C ALA A 173 14.35 0.42 4.93
N MET A 174 14.34 1.07 6.11
CA MET A 174 14.27 2.52 6.23
C MET A 174 15.53 3.22 5.72
N THR A 175 16.70 2.64 5.96
CA THR A 175 17.96 3.15 5.41
C THR A 175 17.91 3.14 3.88
N GLN A 176 17.54 1.99 3.28
CA GLN A 176 17.38 1.86 1.82
C GLN A 176 16.34 2.85 1.27
N PHE A 177 15.21 3.02 1.96
CA PHE A 177 14.19 3.98 1.57
C PHE A 177 14.74 5.41 1.53
N LEU A 178 15.39 5.88 2.60
CA LEU A 178 15.90 7.26 2.68
C LEU A 178 17.07 7.51 1.72
N GLU A 179 17.87 6.49 1.43
CA GLU A 179 18.97 6.59 0.46
C GLU A 179 18.48 6.60 -0.99
N CYS A 180 17.46 5.81 -1.35
CA CYS A 180 17.05 5.63 -2.74
C CYS A 180 15.79 6.43 -3.14
N PHE A 181 14.87 6.66 -2.20
CA PHE A 181 13.65 7.41 -2.47
C PHE A 181 13.86 8.91 -2.20
N PRO A 182 13.42 9.81 -3.09
CA PRO A 182 13.72 11.23 -2.96
C PRO A 182 12.95 11.87 -1.81
N PRO A 183 13.53 12.85 -1.10
CA PRO A 183 12.78 13.68 -0.17
C PRO A 183 11.62 14.37 -0.89
N LEU A 184 10.42 14.26 -0.31
CA LEU A 184 9.19 14.78 -0.90
C LEU A 184 9.06 16.29 -0.68
N LYS A 185 8.70 17.02 -1.74
CA LYS A 185 8.49 18.47 -1.66
C LYS A 185 7.05 18.76 -1.20
N PRO A 186 6.81 19.74 -0.31
CA PRO A 186 5.46 20.12 0.11
C PRO A 186 4.52 20.46 -1.06
N VAL A 187 5.06 21.07 -2.14
CA VAL A 187 4.30 21.39 -3.36
C VAL A 187 3.79 20.16 -4.11
N TRP A 188 4.35 18.98 -3.87
CA TRP A 188 3.85 17.70 -4.39
C TRP A 188 2.65 17.17 -3.62
N ARG A 189 2.22 17.84 -2.53
CA ARG A 189 1.06 17.47 -1.72
C ARG A 189 1.08 15.98 -1.30
N PRO A 190 2.17 15.50 -0.65
CA PRO A 190 2.23 14.13 -0.18
C PRO A 190 1.12 13.86 0.82
N THR A 191 0.43 12.74 0.66
CA THR A 191 -0.59 12.26 1.58
C THR A 191 -0.37 10.77 1.80
N THR A 192 -0.04 10.39 3.02
CA THR A 192 0.20 9.00 3.42
C THR A 192 -1.05 8.41 4.06
N ASP A 193 -1.26 7.10 3.88
CA ASP A 193 -2.22 6.30 4.64
C ASP A 193 -3.67 6.84 4.67
N SER A 194 -4.07 7.61 3.65
CA SER A 194 -5.41 8.20 3.58
C SER A 194 -6.40 7.21 2.97
N PRO A 195 -7.46 6.80 3.70
CA PRO A 195 -8.45 5.87 3.18
C PRO A 195 -9.18 6.42 1.95
N ILE A 196 -9.43 5.55 0.98
CA ILE A 196 -10.27 5.79 -0.18
C ILE A 196 -11.39 4.76 -0.15
N ARG A 197 -12.63 5.22 -0.27
CA ARG A 197 -13.83 4.40 -0.19
C ARG A 197 -14.79 4.74 -1.32
N ALA A 198 -15.43 3.73 -1.88
CA ALA A 198 -16.56 3.86 -2.79
C ALA A 198 -17.71 2.98 -2.28
N GLU A 199 -18.88 3.58 -2.13
CA GLU A 199 -20.11 2.90 -1.72
C GLU A 199 -21.01 2.69 -2.94
N LEU A 200 -21.57 1.49 -3.07
CA LEU A 200 -22.48 1.07 -4.13
C LEU A 200 -23.77 0.54 -3.48
N HIS A 201 -24.89 0.57 -4.20
CA HIS A 201 -26.19 0.09 -3.72
C HIS A 201 -26.58 0.63 -2.34
N GLY A 202 -26.38 1.94 -2.13
CA GLY A 202 -26.72 2.59 -0.85
C GLY A 202 -25.83 2.19 0.32
N GLY A 203 -24.63 1.64 0.07
CA GLY A 203 -23.66 1.26 1.10
C GLY A 203 -23.65 -0.22 1.44
N LEU A 204 -24.48 -1.04 0.80
CA LEU A 204 -24.49 -2.50 0.97
C LEU A 204 -23.22 -3.15 0.42
N ILE A 205 -22.60 -2.53 -0.59
CA ILE A 205 -21.31 -2.97 -1.11
C ILE A 205 -20.31 -1.82 -0.96
N VAL A 206 -19.22 -2.08 -0.27
CA VAL A 206 -18.21 -1.09 0.06
C VAL A 206 -16.86 -1.52 -0.50
N LEU A 207 -16.33 -0.75 -1.43
CA LEU A 207 -14.95 -0.89 -1.88
C LEU A 207 -14.08 0.03 -1.01
N SER A 208 -13.05 -0.52 -0.35
CA SER A 208 -12.17 0.26 0.52
C SER A 208 -10.70 -0.08 0.33
N GLY A 209 -9.85 0.95 0.36
CA GLY A 209 -8.42 0.83 0.19
C GLY A 209 -7.66 1.94 0.89
N LYS A 210 -6.40 1.69 1.20
CA LYS A 210 -5.50 2.66 1.82
C LYS A 210 -4.16 2.61 1.09
N PRO A 211 -3.93 3.52 0.11
CA PRO A 211 -2.63 3.62 -0.54
C PRO A 211 -1.58 4.18 0.42
N ASP A 212 -0.34 3.68 0.31
CA ASP A 212 0.75 4.06 1.21
C ASP A 212 1.12 5.53 1.01
N LEU A 213 1.21 5.99 -0.24
CA LEU A 213 1.50 7.37 -0.58
C LEU A 213 0.75 7.82 -1.83
N THR A 214 0.16 9.01 -1.76
CA THR A 214 -0.33 9.73 -2.93
C THR A 214 0.35 11.08 -3.06
N LEU A 215 0.57 11.49 -4.31
CA LEU A 215 1.19 12.78 -4.65
C LEU A 215 0.32 13.51 -5.66
N GLY A 216 0.22 14.83 -5.52
CA GLY A 216 -0.43 15.71 -6.47
C GLY A 216 -1.95 15.71 -6.37
N GLN A 217 -2.57 16.41 -7.32
CA GLN A 217 -4.03 16.60 -7.38
C GLN A 217 -4.46 16.76 -8.84
N PRO A 218 -5.72 16.44 -9.18
CA PRO A 218 -6.27 16.74 -10.49
C PRO A 218 -6.45 18.25 -10.73
N GLU A 219 -6.49 18.66 -11.99
CA GLU A 219 -6.82 20.02 -12.44
C GLU A 219 -7.92 19.94 -13.52
N GLY A 220 -9.18 20.19 -13.15
CA GLY A 220 -10.30 19.95 -14.07
C GLY A 220 -10.38 18.47 -14.46
N THR A 221 -10.37 18.18 -15.76
CA THR A 221 -10.32 16.81 -16.31
C THR A 221 -8.91 16.28 -16.52
N MET A 222 -7.88 17.06 -16.19
CA MET A 222 -6.47 16.65 -16.29
C MET A 222 -6.04 15.90 -15.02
N ALA A 223 -5.55 14.68 -15.20
CA ALA A 223 -5.05 13.88 -14.09
C ALA A 223 -3.68 14.39 -13.62
N GLY A 224 -3.55 14.59 -12.31
CA GLY A 224 -2.28 15.01 -11.71
C GLY A 224 -1.81 14.15 -10.53
N LYS A 225 -2.67 13.25 -10.05
CA LYS A 225 -2.37 12.40 -8.89
C LYS A 225 -1.52 11.19 -9.28
N VAL A 226 -0.56 10.83 -8.44
CA VAL A 226 0.20 9.57 -8.49
C VAL A 226 -0.12 8.76 -7.24
N ILE A 227 -0.29 7.45 -7.38
CA ILE A 227 -0.46 6.53 -6.25
C ILE A 227 0.76 5.59 -6.21
N ILE A 228 1.37 5.47 -5.04
CA ILE A 228 2.58 4.68 -4.80
C ILE A 228 2.30 3.68 -3.68
N ASP A 229 2.70 2.43 -3.89
CA ASP A 229 2.64 1.35 -2.90
C ASP A 229 4.07 0.81 -2.67
N PHE A 230 4.53 0.81 -1.43
CA PHE A 230 5.86 0.41 -1.01
C PHE A 230 5.88 -1.06 -0.62
N LYS A 231 6.85 -1.81 -1.14
CA LYS A 231 6.99 -3.24 -0.86
C LYS A 231 8.32 -3.55 -0.21
N THR A 232 8.27 -4.25 0.93
CA THR A 232 9.45 -4.74 1.67
C THR A 232 9.93 -6.12 1.21
N GLY A 233 9.28 -6.72 0.22
CA GLY A 233 9.59 -8.06 -0.28
C GLY A 233 9.57 -8.14 -1.79
N ARG A 234 9.80 -9.35 -2.33
CA ARG A 234 10.00 -9.59 -3.76
C ARG A 234 8.83 -9.15 -4.65
N PHE A 235 9.13 -9.03 -5.94
CA PHE A 235 8.14 -8.80 -6.97
C PHE A 235 7.00 -9.82 -6.92
N SER A 236 5.77 -9.34 -7.07
CA SER A 236 4.57 -10.15 -7.19
C SER A 236 3.62 -9.46 -8.17
N PRO A 237 3.06 -10.18 -9.17
CA PRO A 237 2.09 -9.62 -10.09
C PRO A 237 0.86 -9.00 -9.39
N ALA A 238 0.47 -9.54 -8.23
CA ALA A 238 -0.66 -9.03 -7.44
C ALA A 238 -0.46 -7.58 -6.99
N HIS A 239 0.80 -7.12 -6.82
CA HIS A 239 1.09 -5.75 -6.40
C HIS A 239 0.60 -4.71 -7.42
N ARG A 240 0.61 -5.05 -8.71
CA ARG A 240 0.06 -4.17 -9.76
C ARG A 240 -1.46 -4.13 -9.70
N GLU A 241 -2.09 -5.29 -9.55
CA GLU A 241 -3.55 -5.36 -9.44
C GLU A 241 -4.09 -4.59 -8.22
N ASP A 242 -3.37 -4.65 -7.10
CA ASP A 242 -3.66 -3.88 -5.89
C ASP A 242 -3.69 -2.36 -6.17
N LEU A 243 -2.71 -1.85 -6.93
CA LEU A 243 -2.65 -0.44 -7.31
C LEU A 243 -3.76 -0.06 -8.31
N ARG A 244 -4.11 -0.95 -9.25
CA ARG A 244 -5.22 -0.72 -10.18
C ARG A 244 -6.55 -0.63 -9.45
N PHE A 245 -6.74 -1.39 -8.38
CA PHE A 245 -7.88 -1.24 -7.49
C PHE A 245 -7.91 0.16 -6.85
N TYR A 246 -6.79 0.67 -6.35
CA TYR A 246 -6.73 2.05 -5.84
C TYR A 246 -6.98 3.11 -6.92
N ALA A 247 -6.54 2.87 -8.16
CA ALA A 247 -6.84 3.74 -9.30
C ALA A 247 -8.34 3.84 -9.57
N LEU A 248 -9.04 2.69 -9.53
CA LEU A 248 -10.49 2.63 -9.67
C LEU A 248 -11.20 3.37 -8.53
N LEU A 249 -10.80 3.16 -7.28
CA LEU A 249 -11.37 3.88 -6.14
C LEU A 249 -11.21 5.41 -6.28
N GLU A 250 -10.03 5.85 -6.70
CA GLU A 250 -9.76 7.27 -6.93
C GLU A 250 -10.59 7.84 -8.09
N ALA A 251 -10.75 7.07 -9.18
CA ALA A 251 -11.61 7.43 -10.32
C ALA A 251 -13.09 7.56 -9.91
N LEU A 252 -13.58 6.66 -9.05
CA LEU A 252 -14.94 6.71 -8.50
C LEU A 252 -15.14 7.87 -7.53
N ARG A 253 -14.07 8.35 -6.89
CA ARG A 253 -14.09 9.47 -5.93
C ARG A 253 -14.08 10.82 -6.64
N ILE A 254 -13.12 11.05 -7.54
CA ILE A 254 -12.93 12.36 -8.21
C ILE A 254 -12.56 12.17 -9.69
N LEU A 255 -11.34 11.71 -9.98
CA LEU A 255 -10.75 11.59 -11.32
C LEU A 255 -9.65 10.53 -11.23
N PRO A 256 -9.39 9.72 -12.29
CA PRO A 256 -8.29 8.77 -12.26
C PRO A 256 -6.93 9.43 -11.93
N PRO A 257 -6.04 8.72 -11.22
CA PRO A 257 -4.64 9.15 -11.13
C PRO A 257 -4.00 9.04 -12.52
N ARG A 258 -2.90 9.77 -12.74
CA ARG A 258 -2.16 9.66 -14.01
C ARG A 258 -1.18 8.49 -14.03
N LEU A 259 -0.70 8.08 -12.85
CA LEU A 259 0.38 7.11 -12.72
C LEU A 259 0.19 6.31 -11.43
N LEU A 260 0.42 5.01 -11.53
CA LEU A 260 0.58 4.09 -10.42
C LEU A 260 2.05 3.68 -10.33
N ALA A 261 2.53 3.40 -9.13
CA ALA A 261 3.87 2.85 -8.98
C ALA A 261 3.99 1.90 -7.81
N THR A 262 4.61 0.75 -8.06
CA THR A 262 5.14 -0.09 -6.98
C THR A 262 6.60 0.28 -6.77
N TYR A 263 6.99 0.53 -5.52
CA TYR A 263 8.38 0.78 -5.16
C TYR A 263 8.89 -0.34 -4.26
N TYR A 264 9.82 -1.14 -4.78
CA TYR A 264 10.44 -2.25 -4.06
C TYR A 264 11.65 -1.74 -3.27
N LEU A 265 11.54 -1.75 -1.95
CA LEU A 265 12.55 -1.19 -1.05
C LEU A 265 13.87 -1.96 -1.13
N ASP A 266 13.80 -3.28 -1.21
CA ASP A 266 14.95 -4.20 -1.32
C ASP A 266 15.78 -3.98 -2.60
N GLN A 267 15.15 -3.48 -3.65
CA GLN A 267 15.80 -3.22 -4.95
C GLN A 267 16.06 -1.73 -5.21
N GLY A 268 15.44 -0.83 -4.44
CA GLY A 268 15.41 0.60 -4.74
C GLY A 268 14.79 0.91 -6.11
N ARG A 269 13.83 0.08 -6.58
CA ARG A 269 13.29 0.16 -7.94
C ARG A 269 11.86 0.68 -7.97
N PHE A 270 11.64 1.63 -8.88
CA PHE A 270 10.34 2.24 -9.16
C PHE A 270 9.72 1.62 -10.41
N HIS A 271 8.56 0.99 -10.27
CA HIS A 271 7.84 0.34 -11.37
C HIS A 271 6.57 1.12 -11.72
N PRO A 272 6.63 2.02 -12.71
CA PRO A 272 5.49 2.83 -13.12
C PRO A 272 4.49 2.04 -13.97
N GLU A 273 3.22 2.40 -13.85
CA GLU A 273 2.14 1.99 -14.76
C GLU A 273 1.23 3.19 -15.03
N GLU A 274 1.11 3.56 -16.31
CA GLU A 274 0.21 4.62 -16.73
C GLU A 274 -1.25 4.17 -16.61
N VAL A 275 -2.10 5.10 -16.16
CA VAL A 275 -3.52 4.82 -15.99
C VAL A 275 -4.25 5.19 -17.27
N THR A 276 -4.99 4.24 -17.81
CA THR A 276 -5.83 4.41 -18.99
C THR A 276 -7.29 4.06 -18.67
N ARG A 277 -8.21 4.45 -19.55
CA ARG A 277 -9.62 4.05 -19.44
C ARG A 277 -9.76 2.51 -19.40
N ASP A 278 -9.06 1.81 -20.29
CA ASP A 278 -9.15 0.35 -20.38
C ASP A 278 -8.59 -0.35 -19.14
N LEU A 279 -7.55 0.21 -18.52
CA LEU A 279 -7.04 -0.27 -17.24
C LEU A 279 -8.10 -0.16 -16.13
N LEU A 280 -8.84 0.96 -16.08
CA LEU A 280 -9.90 1.16 -15.07
C LEU A 280 -11.10 0.23 -15.30
N LEU A 281 -11.48 0.00 -16.56
CA LEU A 281 -12.51 -0.97 -16.91
C LEU A 281 -12.09 -2.40 -16.53
N SER A 282 -10.84 -2.76 -16.82
CA SER A 282 -10.29 -4.06 -16.39
C SER A 282 -10.25 -4.20 -14.87
N ALA A 283 -9.94 -3.13 -14.14
CA ALA A 283 -9.99 -3.12 -12.68
C ALA A 283 -11.43 -3.28 -12.16
N ALA A 284 -12.41 -2.65 -12.81
CA ALA A 284 -13.83 -2.80 -12.46
C ALA A 284 -14.32 -4.23 -12.70
N GLU A 285 -13.98 -4.85 -13.84
CA GLU A 285 -14.31 -6.26 -14.11
C GLU A 285 -13.63 -7.19 -13.10
N ARG A 286 -12.39 -6.89 -12.68
CA ARG A 286 -11.71 -7.65 -11.61
C ARG A 286 -12.46 -7.55 -10.27
N VAL A 287 -12.96 -6.36 -9.91
CA VAL A 287 -13.80 -6.19 -8.71
C VAL A 287 -15.08 -7.00 -8.83
N ILE A 288 -15.74 -6.97 -9.98
CA ILE A 288 -16.98 -7.72 -10.24
C ILE A 288 -16.73 -9.22 -10.10
N ASP A 289 -15.75 -9.79 -10.80
CA ASP A 289 -15.44 -11.23 -10.72
C ASP A 289 -15.05 -11.63 -9.28
N GLY A 290 -14.19 -10.84 -8.63
CA GLY A 290 -13.77 -11.12 -7.26
C GLY A 290 -14.92 -11.06 -6.26
N ALA A 291 -15.85 -10.12 -6.41
CA ALA A 291 -17.03 -10.01 -5.55
C ALA A 291 -17.98 -11.20 -5.72
N HIS A 292 -18.29 -11.58 -6.97
CA HIS A 292 -19.15 -12.74 -7.26
C HIS A 292 -18.54 -14.02 -6.68
N ARG A 293 -17.25 -14.28 -6.94
CA ARG A 293 -16.58 -15.46 -6.39
C ARG A 293 -16.55 -15.46 -4.87
N TYR A 294 -16.26 -14.31 -4.25
CA TYR A 294 -16.23 -14.24 -2.79
C TYR A 294 -17.61 -14.53 -2.18
N VAL A 295 -18.68 -13.96 -2.75
CA VAL A 295 -20.05 -14.23 -2.27
C VAL A 295 -20.42 -15.70 -2.45
N GLU A 296 -20.11 -16.31 -3.60
CA GLU A 296 -20.34 -17.75 -3.84
C GLU A 296 -19.61 -18.64 -2.82
N LEU A 297 -18.37 -18.31 -2.50
CA LEU A 297 -17.55 -19.02 -1.52
C LEU A 297 -18.10 -18.85 -0.09
N ALA A 298 -18.37 -17.60 0.32
CA ALA A 298 -18.92 -17.28 1.64
C ALA A 298 -20.28 -17.97 1.88
N SER A 299 -21.08 -18.07 0.83
CA SER A 299 -22.40 -18.71 0.86
C SER A 299 -22.37 -20.23 0.64
N ARG A 300 -21.20 -20.84 0.44
CA ARG A 300 -20.98 -22.28 0.23
C ARG A 300 -21.79 -22.87 -0.94
N HIS A 301 -22.04 -22.08 -1.98
CA HIS A 301 -22.77 -22.57 -3.17
C HIS A 301 -21.91 -23.47 -4.06
N ARG A 302 -20.58 -23.47 -3.86
CA ARG A 302 -19.65 -24.34 -4.57
C ARG A 302 -18.41 -24.64 -3.73
N GLU A 303 -17.72 -25.71 -4.12
CA GLU A 303 -16.42 -26.05 -3.54
C GLU A 303 -15.33 -25.05 -3.99
N PRO A 304 -14.39 -24.70 -3.11
CA PRO A 304 -13.25 -23.85 -3.45
C PRO A 304 -12.34 -24.52 -4.48
N THR A 305 -11.94 -23.79 -5.50
CA THR A 305 -10.96 -24.27 -6.49
C THR A 305 -9.53 -24.19 -5.95
N VAL A 306 -8.67 -25.04 -6.51
CA VAL A 306 -7.24 -25.08 -6.18
C VAL A 306 -6.46 -24.51 -7.36
N ALA A 307 -5.63 -23.49 -7.08
CA ALA A 307 -4.76 -22.85 -8.06
C ALA A 307 -3.34 -22.80 -7.48
N PRO A 308 -2.49 -23.82 -7.72
CA PRO A 308 -1.16 -23.86 -7.16
C PRO A 308 -0.26 -22.75 -7.73
N GLY A 309 0.64 -22.22 -6.92
CA GLY A 309 1.52 -21.11 -7.27
C GLY A 309 2.50 -20.77 -6.14
N PRO A 310 3.30 -19.69 -6.27
CA PRO A 310 4.31 -19.33 -5.26
C PRO A 310 3.74 -19.19 -3.83
N ALA A 311 2.47 -18.77 -3.71
CA ALA A 311 1.76 -18.66 -2.44
C ALA A 311 1.59 -19.99 -1.69
N CYS A 312 1.78 -21.15 -2.35
CA CYS A 312 1.77 -22.45 -1.69
C CYS A 312 2.82 -22.56 -0.57
N ARG A 313 3.95 -21.84 -0.67
CA ARG A 313 5.00 -21.81 0.37
C ARG A 313 4.51 -21.31 1.74
N TRP A 314 3.40 -20.57 1.75
CA TRP A 314 2.82 -19.97 2.95
C TRP A 314 1.34 -20.33 3.10
N CYS A 315 0.90 -21.42 2.47
CA CYS A 315 -0.49 -21.87 2.55
C CYS A 315 -0.68 -22.72 3.82
N PRO A 316 -1.66 -22.41 4.70
CA PRO A 316 -1.86 -23.15 5.96
C PRO A 316 -2.24 -24.62 5.75
N VAL A 317 -2.87 -24.93 4.61
CA VAL A 317 -3.31 -26.29 4.26
C VAL A 317 -2.38 -26.95 3.22
N GLN A 318 -1.15 -26.47 3.05
CA GLN A 318 -0.22 -26.98 2.05
C GLN A 318 0.07 -28.48 2.23
N LEU A 319 0.22 -28.94 3.48
CA LEU A 319 0.53 -30.35 3.79
C LEU A 319 -0.60 -31.32 3.36
N ASP A 320 -1.83 -30.83 3.26
CA ASP A 320 -3.02 -31.60 2.87
C ASP A 320 -3.47 -31.31 1.42
N CYS A 321 -2.61 -30.71 0.59
CA CYS A 321 -2.92 -30.30 -0.78
C CYS A 321 -1.94 -30.91 -1.78
N ASP A 322 -2.35 -32.01 -2.42
CA ASP A 322 -1.55 -32.73 -3.42
C ASP A 322 -1.05 -31.82 -4.55
N GLU A 323 -1.90 -30.94 -5.08
CA GLU A 323 -1.53 -30.01 -6.15
C GLU A 323 -0.51 -28.95 -5.69
N GLY A 324 -0.62 -28.49 -4.45
CA GLY A 324 0.32 -27.55 -3.84
C GLY A 324 1.69 -28.20 -3.61
N THR A 325 1.70 -29.43 -3.08
CA THR A 325 2.92 -30.23 -2.90
C THR A 325 3.60 -30.50 -4.23
N ALA A 326 2.86 -30.95 -5.24
CA ALA A 326 3.39 -31.20 -6.58
C ALA A 326 3.99 -29.93 -7.21
N TYR A 327 3.39 -28.75 -6.97
CA TYR A 327 3.95 -27.48 -7.44
C TYR A 327 5.27 -27.12 -6.76
N LEU A 328 5.37 -27.30 -5.43
CA LEU A 328 6.58 -27.00 -4.69
C LEU A 328 7.72 -27.95 -5.08
N GLU A 329 7.45 -29.26 -5.16
CA GLU A 329 8.43 -30.27 -5.60
C GLU A 329 8.85 -30.10 -7.07
N GLY A 330 7.94 -29.62 -7.92
CA GLY A 330 8.18 -29.36 -9.33
C GLY A 330 8.85 -28.01 -9.63
N SER A 331 8.90 -27.08 -8.66
CA SER A 331 9.45 -25.75 -8.85
C SER A 331 10.99 -25.82 -9.02
N PRO A 332 11.56 -25.30 -10.13
CA PRO A 332 13.02 -25.29 -10.34
C PRO A 332 13.80 -24.47 -9.31
N GLU A 333 13.15 -23.71 -8.43
CA GLU A 333 13.81 -22.90 -7.40
C GLU A 333 14.55 -23.74 -6.35
N ASP A 334 14.22 -25.03 -6.18
CA ASP A 334 14.99 -25.95 -5.34
C ASP A 334 16.21 -26.57 -6.08
N ARG A 335 16.54 -26.08 -7.28
CA ARG A 335 17.65 -26.58 -8.11
C ARG A 335 18.76 -25.56 -8.44
N LEU A 336 18.74 -24.35 -7.89
CA LEU A 336 19.80 -23.37 -8.11
C LEU A 336 20.10 -22.54 -6.84
N GLU A 337 20.86 -23.16 -5.91
CA GLU A 337 21.89 -22.44 -5.17
C GLU A 337 23.02 -22.10 -6.16
N ASP A 338 22.94 -20.93 -6.78
CA ASP A 338 24.06 -20.19 -7.37
C ASP A 338 23.43 -19.02 -8.12
N TRP A 339 23.62 -17.79 -7.62
CA TRP A 339 23.92 -16.53 -8.34
C TRP A 339 24.02 -15.41 -7.32
#